data_AF-A0A951WEF5-F1
#
_entry.id   AF-A0A951WEF5-F1
#
_cell.length_a   1.000
_cell.length_b   1.000
_cell.length_c   1.000
_cell.angle_alpha   90.00
_cell.angle_beta   90.00
_cell.angle_gamma   90.00
#
_symmetry.space_group_name_H-M   'P 1'
#
loop_
_entity.id
_entity.type
_entity.pdbx_description
1 polymer ?
#
loop_
_entity_poly.entity_id
_entity_poly.type
_entity_poly.pdbx_seq_one_letter_code
_entity_poly.pdbx_strand_id
1 'polypeptide(L)'
;MDEDKIKQFIAETEKVTLDVRASMKQGLDPFRIIMSAVGKLREGNIFHLINGFEPRPLYSVMRKRGYDHYTEKVDGVYNVYFFKSDEVQRKRDESEKNQPKFIPPKRVVEIDVRGMEPPQPMMTILAKLEELDGESMLLVHHHREPMMLYDKLEEIGWEGFANKIEEDYYKVMITKKAK
;
A
#
# COMPACT_ATOMS: atom_id res chain seq x y z
N MET A 1 -13.33 -5.98 4.61
CA MET A 1 -11.87 -5.70 4.53
C MET A 1 -11.39 -6.32 3.23
N ASP A 2 -10.56 -5.61 2.48
CA ASP A 2 -9.99 -6.15 1.24
C ASP A 2 -8.99 -7.24 1.60
N GLU A 3 -9.16 -8.44 1.05
CA GLU A 3 -8.32 -9.61 1.35
C GLU A 3 -6.84 -9.32 1.06
N ASP A 4 -6.55 -8.56 0.00
CA ASP A 4 -5.18 -8.16 -0.39
C ASP A 4 -4.46 -7.35 0.70
N LYS A 5 -5.19 -6.47 1.41
CA LYS A 5 -4.62 -5.67 2.50
C LYS A 5 -4.28 -6.53 3.71
N ILE A 6 -5.11 -7.53 4.01
CA ILE A 6 -4.83 -8.49 5.09
C ILE A 6 -3.59 -9.31 4.77
N LYS A 7 -3.45 -9.78 3.52
CA LYS A 7 -2.25 -10.50 3.06
C LYS A 7 -0.99 -9.64 3.17
N GLN A 8 -1.06 -8.39 2.72
CA GLN A 8 0.06 -7.46 2.84
C GLN A 8 0.43 -7.19 4.31
N PHE A 9 -0.54 -6.94 5.17
CA PHE A 9 -0.33 -6.80 6.61
C PHE A 9 0.37 -8.02 7.22
N ILE A 10 -0.07 -9.24 6.85
CA ILE A 10 0.54 -10.48 7.31
C ILE A 10 1.97 -10.65 6.77
N ALA A 11 2.24 -10.21 5.55
CA ALA A 11 3.59 -10.26 4.96
C ALA A 11 4.57 -9.34 5.70
N GLU A 12 4.15 -8.13 6.06
CA GLU A 12 4.99 -7.07 6.64
C GLU A 12 5.04 -7.06 8.17
N THR A 13 4.40 -8.03 8.83
CA THR A 13 4.33 -8.08 10.30
C THR A 13 5.02 -9.33 10.83
N GLU A 14 5.76 -9.17 11.92
CA GLU A 14 6.47 -10.27 12.58
C GLU A 14 5.48 -11.35 13.06
N LYS A 15 5.84 -12.61 12.79
CA LYS A 15 4.99 -13.79 13.01
C LYS A 15 5.63 -14.72 14.03
N VAL A 16 4.88 -15.06 15.08
CA VAL A 16 5.21 -16.15 15.99
C VAL A 16 4.47 -17.40 15.50
N THR A 17 5.23 -18.38 15.00
CA THR A 17 4.66 -19.58 14.38
C THR A 17 4.60 -20.76 15.36
N LEU A 18 3.49 -21.49 15.37
CA LEU A 18 3.30 -22.75 16.08
C LEU A 18 2.69 -23.80 15.15
N ASP A 19 3.40 -24.91 14.94
CA ASP A 19 2.86 -26.11 14.28
C ASP A 19 2.41 -27.12 15.33
N VAL A 20 1.10 -27.41 15.37
CA VAL A 20 0.51 -28.35 16.34
C VAL A 20 0.30 -29.75 15.76
N ARG A 21 0.58 -29.98 14.48
CA ARG A 21 0.35 -31.28 13.82
C ARG A 21 1.18 -32.38 14.46
N ALA A 22 2.42 -32.07 14.86
CA ALA A 22 3.28 -33.01 15.58
C ALA A 22 2.76 -33.31 16.99
N SER A 23 2.35 -32.27 17.74
CA SER A 23 1.82 -32.42 19.11
C SER A 23 0.52 -33.23 19.14
N MET A 24 -0.37 -33.01 18.16
CA MET A 24 -1.60 -33.80 18.02
C MET A 24 -1.33 -35.28 17.74
N LYS A 25 -0.34 -35.59 16.90
CA LYS A 25 0.10 -36.98 16.65
C LYS A 25 0.63 -37.66 17.91
N GLN A 26 1.18 -36.90 18.85
CA GLN A 26 1.71 -37.38 20.13
C GLN A 26 0.65 -37.45 21.24
N GLY A 27 -0.61 -37.11 20.96
CA GLY A 27 -1.69 -37.09 21.96
C GLY A 27 -1.61 -35.93 22.97
N LEU A 28 -0.79 -34.93 22.71
CA LEU A 28 -0.72 -33.72 23.52
C LEU A 28 -1.91 -32.81 23.22
N ASP A 29 -2.46 -32.17 24.25
CA ASP A 29 -3.55 -31.20 24.09
C ASP A 29 -3.06 -29.95 23.35
N PRO A 30 -3.43 -29.77 22.06
CA PRO A 30 -2.97 -28.66 21.25
C PRO A 30 -3.55 -27.34 21.73
N PHE A 31 -4.76 -27.34 22.31
CA PHE A 31 -5.42 -26.12 22.74
C PHE A 31 -4.63 -25.44 23.86
N ARG A 32 -4.14 -26.20 24.83
CA ARG A 32 -3.27 -25.66 25.89
C ARG A 32 -1.99 -25.04 25.36
N ILE A 33 -1.34 -25.69 24.40
CA ILE A 33 -0.09 -25.20 23.80
C ILE A 33 -0.35 -23.89 23.04
N ILE A 34 -1.42 -23.86 22.23
CA ILE A 34 -1.85 -22.67 21.49
C ILE A 34 -2.13 -21.52 22.47
N MET A 35 -2.92 -21.75 23.51
CA MET A 35 -3.25 -20.70 24.49
C MET A 35 -2.02 -20.19 25.26
N SER A 36 -1.04 -21.06 25.52
CA SER A 36 0.23 -20.67 26.14
C SER A 36 1.06 -19.79 25.20
N ALA A 37 1.14 -20.14 23.92
CA ALA A 37 1.85 -19.36 22.91
C ALA A 37 1.19 -17.99 22.70
N VAL A 38 -0.14 -17.95 22.57
CA VAL A 38 -0.93 -16.71 22.46
C VAL A 38 -0.73 -15.82 23.69
N GLY A 39 -0.66 -16.39 24.89
CA GLY A 39 -0.43 -15.62 26.11
C GLY A 39 0.97 -14.98 26.22
N LYS A 40 1.93 -15.43 25.42
CA LYS A 40 3.30 -14.89 25.33
C LYS A 40 3.51 -13.98 24.11
N LEU A 41 2.49 -13.83 23.27
CA LEU A 41 2.55 -13.02 22.07
C LEU A 41 2.74 -11.55 22.45
N ARG A 42 3.74 -10.88 21.87
CA ARG A 42 3.93 -9.44 22.07
C ARG A 42 2.85 -8.67 21.31
N GLU A 43 2.56 -7.47 21.78
CA GLU A 43 1.66 -6.56 21.07
C GLU A 43 2.20 -6.23 19.67
N GLY A 44 1.32 -6.17 18.68
CA GLY A 44 1.68 -5.97 17.26
C GLY A 44 2.17 -7.23 16.53
N ASN A 45 2.47 -8.35 17.20
CA ASN A 45 2.83 -9.60 16.52
C ASN A 45 1.60 -10.39 16.04
N ILE A 46 1.79 -11.17 14.99
CA ILE A 46 0.81 -12.13 14.47
C ILE A 46 1.11 -13.51 15.03
N PHE A 47 0.09 -14.20 15.51
CA PHE A 47 0.21 -15.62 15.86
C PHE A 47 -0.17 -16.49 14.66
N HIS A 48 0.80 -17.23 14.13
CA HIS A 48 0.64 -18.09 12.98
C HIS A 48 0.51 -19.56 13.42
N LEU A 49 -0.67 -20.14 13.28
CA LEU A 49 -0.97 -21.52 13.63
C LEU A 49 -0.98 -22.39 12.38
N ILE A 50 -0.15 -23.43 12.37
CA ILE A 50 -0.16 -24.47 11.34
C ILE A 50 -0.92 -25.68 11.91
N ASN A 51 -2.02 -26.05 11.25
CA ASN A 51 -2.86 -27.16 11.66
C ASN A 51 -3.23 -28.08 10.49
N GLY A 52 -3.51 -29.35 10.78
CA GLY A 52 -3.93 -30.34 9.78
C GLY A 52 -5.40 -30.24 9.38
N PHE A 53 -6.19 -29.46 10.10
CA PHE A 53 -7.60 -29.21 9.83
C PHE A 53 -7.97 -27.77 10.20
N GLU A 54 -9.11 -27.30 9.70
CA GLU A 54 -9.59 -25.95 10.00
C GLU A 54 -10.03 -25.83 11.47
N PRO A 55 -9.38 -24.99 12.30
CA PRO A 55 -9.66 -24.93 13.73
C PRO A 55 -10.87 -24.04 14.04
N ARG A 56 -12.04 -24.35 13.46
CA ARG A 56 -13.25 -23.52 13.61
C ARG A 56 -13.63 -23.15 15.06
N PRO A 57 -13.56 -24.07 16.04
CA PRO A 57 -13.86 -23.72 17.43
C PRO A 57 -12.90 -22.68 18.02
N LEU A 58 -11.64 -22.67 17.55
CA LEU A 58 -10.61 -21.76 18.03
C LEU A 58 -10.89 -20.32 17.61
N TYR A 59 -11.52 -20.09 16.44
CA TYR A 59 -11.85 -18.75 15.95
C TYR A 59 -12.71 -17.98 16.95
N SER A 60 -13.75 -18.62 17.49
CA SER A 60 -14.62 -18.01 18.50
C SER A 60 -13.88 -17.68 19.80
N VAL A 61 -12.93 -18.54 20.21
CA VAL A 61 -12.10 -18.31 21.41
C VAL A 61 -11.16 -17.13 21.20
N MET A 62 -10.48 -17.09 20.05
CA MET A 62 -9.55 -16.03 19.69
C MET A 62 -10.27 -14.68 19.53
N ARG A 63 -11.48 -14.69 18.95
CA ARG A 63 -12.33 -13.50 18.84
C ARG A 63 -12.72 -12.91 20.18
N LYS A 64 -13.07 -13.75 21.17
CA LYS A 64 -13.33 -13.28 22.55
C LYS A 64 -12.10 -12.66 23.22
N ARG A 65 -10.90 -12.96 22.73
CA ARG A 65 -9.62 -12.39 23.18
C ARG A 65 -9.17 -11.17 22.35
N GLY A 66 -10.02 -10.67 21.45
CA GLY A 66 -9.74 -9.49 20.61
C GLY A 66 -8.92 -9.78 19.36
N TYR A 67 -8.78 -11.05 18.98
CA TYR A 67 -8.11 -11.44 17.74
C TYR A 67 -9.13 -11.71 16.62
N ASP A 68 -8.85 -11.20 15.44
CA ASP A 68 -9.41 -11.70 14.20
C ASP A 68 -8.46 -12.71 13.55
N HIS A 69 -8.86 -13.26 12.42
CA HIS A 69 -8.09 -14.28 11.73
C HIS A 69 -8.18 -14.20 10.21
N TYR A 70 -7.12 -14.71 9.58
CA TYR A 70 -7.09 -15.04 8.16
C TYR A 70 -6.62 -16.49 8.03
N THR A 71 -7.24 -17.27 7.14
CA THR A 71 -6.89 -18.68 6.97
C THR A 71 -6.62 -18.97 5.50
N GLU A 72 -5.46 -19.58 5.24
CA GLU A 72 -5.09 -20.12 3.93
C GLU A 72 -4.89 -21.62 4.02
N LYS A 73 -5.40 -22.33 3.02
CA LYS A 73 -5.16 -23.77 2.87
C LYS A 73 -4.14 -24.00 1.77
N VAL A 74 -2.97 -24.51 2.15
CA VAL A 74 -1.85 -24.81 1.25
C VAL A 74 -1.52 -26.29 1.40
N ASP A 75 -1.58 -27.06 0.32
CA ASP A 75 -1.27 -28.50 0.30
C ASP A 75 -2.00 -29.32 1.39
N GLY A 76 -3.26 -28.98 1.65
CA GLY A 76 -4.07 -29.65 2.68
C GLY A 76 -3.77 -29.21 4.12
N VAL A 77 -2.81 -28.31 4.32
CA VAL A 77 -2.44 -27.73 5.61
C VAL A 77 -3.12 -26.37 5.77
N TYR A 78 -3.66 -26.12 6.97
CA TYR A 78 -4.30 -24.85 7.31
C TYR A 78 -3.28 -23.95 8.01
N ASN A 79 -2.96 -22.82 7.37
CA ASN A 79 -2.18 -21.73 7.92
C ASN A 79 -3.16 -20.67 8.40
N VAL A 80 -3.24 -20.50 9.72
CA VAL A 80 -4.18 -19.58 10.36
C VAL A 80 -3.39 -18.46 11.02
N TYR A 81 -3.63 -17.23 10.58
CA TYR A 81 -3.00 -16.03 11.11
C TYR A 81 -3.97 -15.31 12.02
N PHE A 82 -3.67 -15.24 13.31
CA PHE A 82 -4.43 -14.48 14.29
C PHE A 82 -3.77 -13.15 14.57
N PHE A 83 -4.54 -12.07 14.51
CA PHE A 83 -4.06 -10.69 14.68
C PHE A 83 -5.12 -9.84 15.38
N LYS A 84 -4.73 -8.79 16.11
CA LYS A 84 -5.71 -7.85 16.68
C LYS A 84 -6.29 -6.98 15.57
N SER A 85 -7.62 -6.85 15.49
CA SER A 85 -8.28 -6.03 14.46
C SER A 85 -7.84 -4.56 14.50
N ASP A 86 -7.57 -4.04 15.70
CA ASP A 86 -7.13 -2.66 15.90
C ASP A 86 -5.73 -2.41 15.33
N GLU A 87 -4.85 -3.42 15.28
CA GLU A 87 -3.50 -3.30 14.70
C GLU A 87 -3.57 -3.17 13.18
N VAL A 88 -4.53 -3.86 12.54
CA VAL A 88 -4.77 -3.71 11.10
C VAL A 88 -5.35 -2.33 10.80
N GLN A 89 -6.24 -1.81 11.65
CA GLN A 89 -6.76 -0.45 11.52
C GLN A 89 -5.68 0.61 11.81
N ARG A 90 -4.80 0.41 12.79
CA ARG A 90 -3.67 1.32 13.06
C ARG A 90 -2.68 1.36 11.91
N LYS A 91 -2.23 0.20 11.40
CA LYS A 91 -1.36 0.16 10.21
C LYS A 91 -2.05 0.76 8.99
N ARG A 92 -3.37 0.63 8.86
CA ARG A 92 -4.15 1.34 7.84
C ARG A 92 -4.10 2.86 8.04
N ASP A 93 -4.39 3.35 9.23
CA ASP A 93 -4.38 4.78 9.53
C ASP A 93 -2.97 5.38 9.39
N GLU A 94 -1.92 4.60 9.71
CA GLU A 94 -0.51 4.99 9.54
C GLU A 94 -0.09 4.98 8.07
N SER A 95 -0.52 3.99 7.28
CA SER A 95 -0.27 3.95 5.83
C SER A 95 -1.11 4.99 5.06
N GLU A 96 -2.28 5.37 5.54
CA GLU A 96 -3.07 6.50 5.02
C GLU A 96 -2.50 7.86 5.46
N LYS A 97 -1.87 7.96 6.64
CA LYS A 97 -1.17 9.17 7.12
C LYS A 97 0.20 9.39 6.46
N ASN A 98 0.89 8.31 6.05
CA ASN A 98 2.19 8.35 5.38
C ASN A 98 2.11 8.34 3.85
N GLN A 99 0.91 8.26 3.27
CA GLN A 99 0.74 8.68 1.89
C GLN A 99 0.79 10.22 1.86
N PRO A 100 1.60 10.84 0.98
CA PRO A 100 1.47 12.28 0.78
C PRO A 100 0.01 12.56 0.48
N LYS A 101 -0.64 13.39 1.29
CA LYS A 101 -2.02 13.80 1.04
C LYS A 101 -2.03 14.38 -0.36
N PHE A 102 -2.55 13.63 -1.33
CA PHE A 102 -2.92 14.18 -2.62
C PHE A 102 -4.02 15.19 -2.31
N ILE A 103 -3.65 16.46 -2.19
CA ILE A 103 -4.60 17.55 -2.19
C ILE A 103 -5.00 17.67 -3.66
N PRO A 104 -6.22 17.26 -4.04
CA PRO A 104 -6.65 17.41 -5.42
C PRO A 104 -6.50 18.89 -5.79
N PRO A 105 -5.87 19.21 -6.94
CA PRO A 105 -5.66 20.59 -7.33
C PRO A 105 -7.02 21.28 -7.44
N LYS A 106 -7.13 22.51 -6.92
CA LYS A 106 -8.39 23.27 -7.01
C LYS A 106 -8.78 23.54 -8.47
N ARG A 107 -7.78 23.58 -9.35
CA ARG A 107 -7.93 23.83 -10.77
C ARG A 107 -6.93 23.00 -11.57
N VAL A 108 -7.41 22.39 -12.64
CA VAL A 108 -6.57 21.72 -13.65
C VAL A 108 -6.54 22.59 -14.89
N VAL A 109 -5.35 22.91 -15.37
CA VAL A 109 -5.12 23.58 -16.65
C VAL A 109 -4.47 22.56 -17.57
N GLU A 110 -5.02 22.39 -18.77
CA GLU A 110 -4.57 21.35 -19.71
C GLU A 110 -3.96 22.01 -20.95
N ILE A 111 -2.82 21.51 -21.41
CA ILE A 111 -2.14 21.95 -22.64
C ILE A 111 -1.68 20.75 -23.46
N ASP A 112 -1.71 20.90 -24.79
CA ASP A 112 -1.19 19.89 -25.71
C ASP A 112 0.03 20.43 -26.44
N VAL A 113 1.16 19.74 -26.28
CA VAL A 113 2.45 20.06 -26.92
C VAL A 113 2.91 18.95 -27.85
N ARG A 114 2.04 18.00 -28.19
CA ARG A 114 2.32 16.98 -29.20
C ARG A 114 2.51 17.66 -30.57
N GLY A 115 3.53 17.23 -31.31
CA GLY A 115 3.87 17.80 -32.61
C GLY A 115 4.64 19.13 -32.57
N MET A 116 4.97 19.65 -31.38
CA MET A 116 5.88 20.80 -31.27
C MET A 116 7.34 20.37 -31.40
N GLU A 117 8.13 21.15 -32.14
CA GLU A 117 9.55 20.88 -32.36
C GLU A 117 10.39 21.28 -31.14
N PRO A 118 11.40 20.50 -30.71
CA PRO A 118 12.30 20.93 -29.64
C PRO A 118 12.96 22.30 -29.94
N PRO A 119 13.00 23.27 -29.00
CA PRO A 119 12.62 23.18 -27.58
C PRO A 119 11.20 23.69 -27.25
N GLN A 120 10.34 23.90 -28.25
CA GLN A 120 9.01 24.52 -28.09
C GLN A 120 8.13 23.87 -27.01
N PRO A 121 8.01 22.51 -26.90
CA PRO A 121 7.21 21.91 -25.82
C PRO A 121 7.63 22.41 -24.44
N MET A 122 8.93 22.46 -24.18
CA MET A 122 9.48 22.88 -22.90
C MET A 122 9.19 24.37 -22.64
N MET A 123 9.42 25.23 -23.63
CA MET A 123 9.16 26.68 -23.48
C MET A 123 7.68 26.96 -23.21
N THR A 124 6.77 26.29 -23.91
CA THR A 124 5.33 26.42 -23.70
C THR A 124 4.91 25.96 -22.31
N ILE A 125 5.46 24.84 -21.82
CA ILE A 125 5.17 24.34 -20.47
C ILE A 125 5.65 25.34 -19.42
N LEU A 126 6.91 25.79 -19.49
CA LEU A 126 7.47 26.71 -18.50
C LEU A 126 6.74 28.05 -18.47
N ALA A 127 6.45 28.65 -19.63
CA ALA A 127 5.67 29.88 -19.72
C ALA A 127 4.27 29.70 -19.12
N LYS A 128 3.64 28.53 -19.31
CA LYS A 128 2.32 28.27 -18.73
C LYS A 128 2.37 28.17 -17.21
N LEU A 129 3.42 27.57 -16.66
CA LEU A 129 3.60 27.45 -15.21
C LEU A 129 3.77 28.82 -14.53
N GLU A 130 4.36 29.82 -15.21
CA GLU A 130 4.44 31.19 -14.68
C GLU A 130 3.07 31.85 -14.48
N GLU A 131 2.06 31.43 -15.24
CA GLU A 131 0.69 31.93 -15.11
C GLU A 131 -0.13 31.23 -14.02
N LEU A 132 0.35 30.09 -13.50
CA LEU A 132 -0.40 29.26 -12.56
C LEU A 132 -0.16 29.68 -11.11
N ASP A 133 -1.24 29.67 -10.33
CA ASP A 133 -1.13 29.78 -8.88
C ASP A 133 -0.60 28.48 -8.25
N GLY A 134 -0.20 28.56 -6.98
CA GLY A 134 0.33 27.40 -6.25
C GLY A 134 -0.70 26.33 -5.88
N GLU A 135 -1.96 26.49 -6.28
CA GLU A 135 -3.05 25.55 -6.00
C GLU A 135 -3.57 24.85 -7.28
N SER A 136 -2.98 25.19 -8.43
CA SER A 136 -3.30 24.66 -9.76
C SER A 136 -2.33 23.56 -10.19
N MET A 137 -2.84 22.60 -10.97
CA MET A 137 -2.05 21.58 -11.67
C MET A 137 -2.05 21.85 -13.17
N LEU A 138 -0.90 21.68 -13.81
CA LEU A 138 -0.79 21.65 -15.27
C LEU A 138 -0.79 20.19 -15.75
N LEU A 139 -1.74 19.83 -16.61
CA LEU A 139 -1.77 18.55 -17.32
C LEU A 139 -1.28 18.76 -18.75
N VAL A 140 -0.19 18.09 -19.12
CA VAL A 140 0.46 18.25 -20.42
C VAL A 140 0.30 16.98 -21.24
N HIS A 141 -0.20 17.10 -22.46
CA HIS A 141 -0.16 16.02 -23.45
C HIS A 141 1.15 16.11 -24.20
N HIS A 142 1.96 15.06 -24.11
CA HIS A 142 3.30 15.00 -24.69
C HIS A 142 3.46 13.74 -25.54
N HIS A 143 4.26 13.80 -26.62
CA HIS A 143 4.46 12.67 -27.53
C HIS A 143 5.49 11.65 -27.01
N ARG A 144 6.29 12.06 -26.02
CA ARG A 144 7.33 11.27 -25.36
C ARG A 144 7.50 11.72 -23.91
N GLU A 145 8.29 11.03 -23.10
CA GLU A 145 8.61 11.52 -21.77
C GLU A 145 9.61 12.71 -21.82
N PRO A 146 9.29 13.89 -21.23
CA PRO A 146 10.15 15.06 -21.29
C PRO A 146 11.20 15.07 -20.16
N MET A 147 12.20 14.18 -20.20
CA MET A 147 13.18 14.05 -19.10
C MET A 147 13.87 15.36 -18.73
N MET A 148 14.28 16.17 -19.71
CA MET A 148 14.95 17.47 -19.49
C MET A 148 14.06 18.51 -18.77
N LEU A 149 12.74 18.33 -18.78
CA LEU A 149 11.82 19.25 -18.14
C LEU A 149 11.92 19.14 -16.61
N TYR A 150 12.15 17.95 -16.07
CA TYR A 150 12.10 17.70 -14.62
C TYR A 150 13.14 18.53 -13.84
N ASP A 151 14.37 18.63 -14.36
CA ASP A 151 15.41 19.48 -13.77
C ASP A 151 14.98 20.95 -13.73
N LYS A 152 14.33 21.43 -14.80
CA LYS A 152 13.80 22.80 -14.87
C LYS A 152 12.65 23.02 -13.91
N LEU A 153 11.74 22.06 -13.77
CA LEU A 153 10.67 22.14 -12.78
C LEU A 153 11.23 22.26 -11.38
N GLU A 154 12.24 21.47 -11.03
CA GLU A 154 12.86 21.53 -9.71
C GLU A 154 13.50 22.89 -9.42
N GLU A 155 14.20 23.48 -10.40
CA GLU A 155 14.79 24.83 -10.31
C GLU A 155 13.74 25.90 -9.95
N ILE A 156 12.50 25.77 -10.45
CA ILE A 156 11.41 26.73 -10.23
C ILE A 156 10.42 26.30 -9.13
N GLY A 157 10.72 25.24 -8.37
CA GLY A 157 9.90 24.79 -7.24
C GLY A 157 8.62 24.04 -7.65
N TRP A 158 8.64 23.40 -8.81
CA TRP A 158 7.59 22.51 -9.30
C TRP A 158 8.12 21.07 -9.35
N GLU A 159 7.20 20.12 -9.46
CA GLU A 159 7.49 18.71 -9.66
C GLU A 159 6.57 18.15 -10.74
N GLY A 160 7.06 17.16 -11.49
CA GLY A 160 6.34 16.56 -12.60
C GLY A 160 6.35 15.04 -12.55
N PHE A 161 5.25 14.42 -12.95
CA PHE A 161 5.12 12.98 -13.10
C PHE A 161 4.49 12.64 -14.46
N ALA A 162 5.18 11.86 -15.27
CA ALA A 162 4.64 11.36 -16.53
C ALA A 162 3.97 9.99 -16.34
N ASN A 163 2.76 9.87 -16.89
CA ASN A 163 2.09 8.59 -17.09
C ASN A 163 2.07 8.29 -18.58
N LYS A 164 2.64 7.14 -18.98
CA LYS A 164 2.58 6.66 -20.36
C LYS A 164 1.17 6.14 -20.65
N ILE A 165 0.51 6.70 -21.64
CA ILE A 165 -0.82 6.29 -22.08
C ILE A 165 -0.68 5.27 -23.21
N GLU A 166 0.10 5.60 -24.24
CA GLU A 166 0.41 4.76 -25.41
C GLU A 166 1.83 5.04 -25.91
N GLU A 167 2.26 4.40 -27.01
CA GLU A 167 3.65 4.44 -27.50
C GLU A 167 4.18 5.87 -27.70
N ASP A 168 3.39 6.73 -28.34
CA ASP A 168 3.72 8.14 -28.61
C ASP A 168 2.79 9.11 -27.84
N TYR A 169 2.33 8.72 -26.65
CA TYR A 169 1.45 9.56 -25.86
C TYR A 169 1.66 9.41 -24.36
N TYR A 170 2.03 10.52 -23.74
CA TYR A 170 2.25 10.70 -22.32
C TYR A 170 1.35 11.81 -21.80
N LYS A 171 0.81 11.60 -20.59
CA LYS A 171 0.22 12.66 -19.77
C LYS A 171 1.21 13.03 -18.68
N VAL A 172 1.70 14.26 -18.70
CA VAL A 172 2.61 14.78 -17.68
C VAL A 172 1.83 15.68 -16.74
N MET A 173 1.74 15.28 -15.49
CA MET A 173 1.10 16.05 -14.42
C MET A 173 2.17 16.88 -13.73
N ILE A 174 1.97 18.19 -13.61
CA ILE A 174 2.93 19.10 -13.01
C ILE A 174 2.24 19.90 -11.89
N THR A 175 2.81 19.84 -10.70
CA THR A 175 2.29 20.47 -9.48
C THR A 175 3.38 21.25 -8.76
N LYS A 176 3.00 22.21 -7.91
CA LYS A 176 3.97 22.94 -7.10
C LYS A 176 4.53 22.00 -6.03
N LYS A 177 5.85 21.99 -5.85
CA LYS A 177 6.52 21.12 -4.88
C LYS A 177 6.05 21.50 -3.46
N ALA A 178 5.61 20.51 -2.69
CA ALA A 178 5.24 20.74 -1.29
C ALA A 178 6.47 21.26 -0.51
N LYS A 179 6.28 22.31 0.30
CA LYS A 179 7.31 22.83 1.22
C LYS A 179 7.53 21.91 2.40
#